data_AF-A0A3M7BDX0-F1
#
_entry.id   AF-A0A3M7BDX0-F1
#
_cell.length_a   1.000
_cell.length_b   1.000
_cell.length_c   1.000
_cell.angle_alpha   90.00
_cell.angle_beta   90.00
_cell.angle_gamma   90.00
#
_symmetry.space_group_name_H-M   'P 1'
#
loop_
_entity.id
_entity.type
_entity.pdbx_description
1 polymer ?
#
loop_
_entity_poly.entity_id
_entity_poly.type
_entity_poly.pdbx_seq_one_letter_code
_entity_poly.pdbx_strand_id
1 'polypeptide(L)'
;MKYAATCLGFAALAAAHGYVDNATIGGEEYTFYQPYLDPYMDPAPERVSRPIQGNGPVTDMSLIDIQCGGYSAGDQPGSSPAPISATAEAGSNVTLHWTLWPSSHFGPTMTYMARCPGGK
;
A
#
# COMPACT_ATOMS: atom_id res chain seq x y z
N MET A 1 -23.05 2.41 51.25
CA MET A 1 -21.84 1.74 50.75
C MET A 1 -21.79 1.95 49.24
N LYS A 2 -20.70 2.48 48.72
CA LYS A 2 -20.62 3.10 47.38
C LYS A 2 -20.62 2.04 46.28
N TYR A 3 -21.50 2.16 45.29
CA TYR A 3 -21.49 1.34 44.08
C TYR A 3 -20.30 1.76 43.20
N ALA A 4 -19.30 0.91 43.04
CA ALA A 4 -18.24 1.10 42.06
C ALA A 4 -18.67 0.43 40.75
N ALA A 5 -19.18 1.21 39.81
CA ALA A 5 -19.42 0.76 38.45
C ALA A 5 -18.09 0.76 37.69
N THR A 6 -17.58 -0.43 37.40
CA THR A 6 -16.36 -0.61 36.60
C THR A 6 -16.72 -0.40 35.12
N CYS A 7 -16.43 0.79 34.58
CA CYS A 7 -16.52 1.01 33.13
C CYS A 7 -15.37 0.27 32.44
N LEU A 8 -15.67 -0.85 31.77
CA LEU A 8 -14.78 -1.43 30.77
C LEU A 8 -14.69 -0.45 29.59
N GLY A 9 -13.62 0.34 29.53
CA GLY A 9 -13.29 1.13 28.36
C GLY A 9 -12.88 0.21 27.22
N PHE A 10 -13.72 0.08 26.19
CA PHE A 10 -13.28 -0.45 24.91
C PHE A 10 -12.27 0.55 24.33
N ALA A 11 -10.98 0.25 24.45
CA ALA A 11 -9.98 0.91 23.62
C ALA A 11 -10.36 0.62 22.17
N ALA A 12 -10.79 1.64 21.44
CA ALA A 12 -11.02 1.52 20.00
C ALA A 12 -9.67 1.21 19.36
N LEU A 13 -9.39 -0.07 19.09
CA LEU A 13 -8.31 -0.46 18.22
C LEU A 13 -8.68 0.04 16.82
N ALA A 14 -8.13 1.18 16.43
CA ALA A 14 -8.13 1.61 15.03
C ALA A 14 -7.16 0.72 14.25
N ALA A 15 -7.59 -0.50 13.93
CA ALA A 15 -6.90 -1.35 12.98
C ALA A 15 -7.39 -0.96 11.57
N ALA A 16 -6.99 0.21 11.12
CA ALA A 16 -7.41 0.75 9.86
C ALA A 16 -6.22 0.81 8.91
N HIS A 17 -6.31 0.01 7.85
CA HIS A 17 -5.17 -0.40 7.06
C HIS A 17 -5.63 -0.72 5.65
N GLY A 18 -4.88 -0.28 4.64
CA GLY A 18 -5.23 -0.53 3.24
C GLY A 18 -4.04 -0.41 2.31
N TYR A 19 -4.19 -0.98 1.13
CA TYR A 19 -3.26 -0.87 0.00
C TYR A 19 -4.04 -0.74 -1.31
N VAL A 20 -3.34 -0.34 -2.39
CA VAL A 20 -3.89 -0.33 -3.75
C VAL A 20 -3.95 -1.77 -4.25
N ASP A 21 -5.17 -2.27 -4.46
CA ASP A 21 -5.45 -3.64 -4.87
C ASP A 21 -5.20 -3.87 -6.36
N ASN A 22 -5.66 -2.92 -7.18
CA ASN A 22 -5.51 -2.95 -8.63
C ASN A 22 -5.58 -1.53 -9.22
N ALA A 23 -5.28 -1.40 -10.51
CA ALA A 23 -5.34 -0.15 -11.23
C ALA A 23 -5.80 -0.33 -12.68
N THR A 24 -6.46 0.68 -13.24
CA THR A 24 -6.64 0.80 -14.68
C THR A 24 -5.66 1.83 -15.24
N ILE A 25 -4.75 1.39 -16.10
CA ILE A 25 -3.67 2.21 -16.69
C ILE A 25 -3.68 1.98 -18.20
N GLY A 26 -3.75 3.06 -19.00
CA GLY A 26 -3.77 2.92 -20.47
C GLY A 26 -4.98 2.13 -20.99
N GLY A 27 -6.07 2.05 -20.22
CA GLY A 27 -7.27 1.26 -20.57
C GLY A 27 -7.19 -0.23 -20.23
N GLU A 28 -6.09 -0.70 -19.65
CA GLU A 28 -5.90 -2.09 -19.20
C GLU A 28 -5.97 -2.19 -17.67
N GLU A 29 -6.53 -3.27 -17.15
CA GLU A 29 -6.56 -3.57 -15.71
C GLU A 29 -5.29 -4.32 -15.29
N TYR A 30 -4.64 -3.83 -14.25
CA TYR A 30 -3.46 -4.42 -13.65
C TYR A 30 -3.75 -4.74 -12.19
N THR A 31 -3.68 -6.03 -11.83
CA THR A 31 -3.61 -6.42 -10.42
C THR A 31 -2.27 -5.96 -9.86
N PHE A 32 -2.32 -5.19 -8.77
CA PHE A 32 -1.12 -4.78 -8.05
C PHE A 32 -0.67 -5.89 -7.10
N TYR A 33 0.49 -5.71 -6.49
CA TYR A 33 1.07 -6.67 -5.57
C TYR A 33 0.11 -7.00 -4.43
N GLN A 34 -0.11 -8.30 -4.22
CA GLN A 34 -1.03 -8.80 -3.20
C GLN A 34 -0.21 -9.32 -2.02
N PRO A 35 -0.02 -8.55 -0.94
CA PRO A 35 0.88 -8.91 0.16
C PRO A 35 0.45 -10.16 0.94
N TYR A 36 -0.83 -10.55 0.80
CA TYR A 36 -1.40 -11.73 1.45
C TYR A 36 -1.54 -12.94 0.53
N LEU A 37 -1.08 -12.84 -0.72
CA LEU A 37 -1.19 -13.89 -1.73
C LEU A 37 0.14 -14.14 -2.44
N ASP A 38 0.74 -13.10 -3.03
CA ASP A 38 1.92 -13.22 -3.88
C ASP A 38 3.13 -13.90 -3.18
N PRO A 39 3.43 -13.67 -1.87
CA PRO A 39 4.49 -14.40 -1.15
C PRO A 39 4.30 -15.92 -1.06
N TYR A 40 3.08 -16.40 -1.31
CA TYR A 40 2.70 -17.80 -1.17
C TYR A 40 2.45 -18.50 -2.51
N MET A 41 2.76 -17.83 -3.63
CA MET A 41 2.63 -18.35 -4.99
C MET A 41 3.97 -18.81 -5.57
N ASP A 42 3.96 -19.87 -6.38
CA ASP A 42 5.12 -20.38 -7.10
C ASP A 42 4.72 -20.86 -8.53
N PRO A 43 5.20 -20.21 -9.62
CA PRO A 43 6.02 -19.00 -9.59
C PRO A 43 5.25 -17.79 -9.06
N ALA A 44 5.97 -16.86 -8.42
CA ALA A 44 5.38 -15.58 -8.02
C ALA A 44 4.90 -14.80 -9.26
N PRO A 45 3.71 -14.19 -9.23
CA PRO A 45 3.18 -13.46 -10.37
C PRO A 45 3.97 -12.17 -10.60
N GLU A 46 4.20 -11.82 -11.87
CA GLU A 46 4.77 -10.52 -12.23
C GLU A 46 3.73 -9.41 -12.02
N ARG A 47 4.15 -8.30 -11.42
CA ARG A 47 3.31 -7.15 -11.09
C ARG A 47 3.93 -5.88 -11.65
N VAL A 48 3.09 -4.90 -11.99
CA VAL A 48 3.56 -3.54 -12.36
C VAL A 48 3.85 -2.68 -11.13
N SER A 49 3.27 -3.03 -9.98
CA SER A 49 3.55 -2.37 -8.71
C SER A 49 4.66 -3.09 -7.96
N ARG A 50 5.38 -2.34 -7.13
CA ARG A 50 6.40 -2.88 -6.24
C ARG A 50 5.78 -3.68 -5.08
N PRO A 51 6.51 -4.64 -4.48
CA PRO A 51 6.03 -5.34 -3.30
C PRO A 51 5.92 -4.43 -2.07
N ILE A 52 4.94 -4.74 -1.23
CA ILE A 52 4.69 -4.14 0.08
C ILE A 52 4.50 -5.25 1.11
N GLN A 53 4.77 -4.99 2.38
CA GLN A 53 4.80 -6.01 3.43
C GLN A 53 3.43 -6.26 4.06
N GLY A 54 2.41 -5.48 3.68
CA GLY A 54 1.06 -5.56 4.20
C GLY A 54 0.32 -4.25 4.01
N ASN A 55 -0.73 -4.06 4.80
CA ASN A 55 -1.59 -2.88 4.79
C ASN A 55 -1.25 -1.86 5.90
N GLY A 56 -0.16 -2.11 6.65
CA GLY A 56 0.36 -1.28 7.74
C GLY A 56 0.92 0.07 7.28
N PRO A 57 0.90 1.11 8.15
CA PRO A 57 1.53 2.39 7.84
C PRO A 57 3.06 2.34 7.99
N VAL A 58 3.75 3.24 7.28
CA VAL A 58 5.13 3.62 7.62
C VAL A 58 5.06 4.73 8.66
N THR A 59 5.66 4.52 9.83
CA THR A 59 5.56 5.46 10.98
C THR A 59 6.83 6.26 11.23
N ASP A 60 7.95 5.90 10.61
CA ASP A 60 9.22 6.62 10.71
C ASP A 60 9.63 7.17 9.33
N MET A 61 9.61 8.51 9.22
CA MET A 61 9.93 9.22 7.98
C MET A 61 11.43 9.23 7.64
N SER A 62 12.29 8.79 8.56
CA SER A 62 13.72 8.64 8.29
C SER A 62 14.07 7.35 7.54
N LEU A 63 13.13 6.40 7.48
CA LEU A 63 13.32 5.12 6.80
C LEU A 63 13.03 5.23 5.29
N ILE A 64 13.76 4.43 4.51
CA ILE A 64 13.57 4.33 3.06
C ILE A 64 12.16 3.86 2.66
N ASP A 65 11.48 3.17 3.57
CA ASP A 65 10.12 2.64 3.44
C ASP A 65 9.10 3.72 3.02
N ILE A 66 9.36 4.99 3.36
CA ILE A 66 8.48 6.12 2.98
C ILE A 66 8.35 6.30 1.46
N GLN A 67 9.31 5.79 0.68
CA GLN A 67 9.34 5.98 -0.78
C GLN A 67 8.30 5.14 -1.52
N CYS A 68 8.15 3.85 -1.16
CA CYS A 68 7.37 2.87 -1.93
C CYS A 68 6.66 1.84 -1.04
N GLY A 69 6.51 2.11 0.26
CA GLY A 69 6.09 1.10 1.23
C GLY A 69 7.27 0.26 1.72
N GLY A 70 7.09 -0.37 2.87
CA GLY A 70 8.17 -1.04 3.59
C GLY A 70 7.79 -1.33 5.04
N TYR A 71 8.53 -2.23 5.69
CA TYR A 71 8.43 -2.44 7.14
C TYR A 71 9.81 -2.77 7.75
N SER A 72 10.82 -1.99 7.37
CA SER A 72 12.19 -2.11 7.87
C SER A 72 12.28 -1.88 9.38
N ALA A 73 11.34 -1.12 9.97
CA ALA A 73 11.22 -0.96 11.42
C ALA A 73 10.92 -2.27 12.17
N GLY A 74 10.36 -3.28 11.48
CA GLY A 74 10.12 -4.61 12.02
C GLY A 74 11.02 -5.68 11.40
N ASP A 75 12.23 -5.30 11.00
CA ASP A 75 13.25 -6.20 10.43
C ASP A 75 12.80 -6.94 9.15
N GLN A 76 11.82 -6.41 8.43
CA GLN A 76 11.43 -6.91 7.11
C GLN A 76 12.13 -6.09 6.02
N PRO A 77 12.70 -6.73 4.98
CA PRO A 77 13.20 -5.99 3.82
C PRO A 77 12.11 -5.07 3.27
N GLY A 78 12.47 -3.82 2.98
CA GLY A 78 11.57 -2.85 2.35
C GLY A 78 11.15 -3.25 0.93
N SER A 79 10.59 -2.30 0.19
CA SER A 79 10.14 -2.54 -1.18
C SER A 79 11.30 -2.77 -2.18
N SER A 80 11.00 -3.36 -3.34
CA SER A 80 11.95 -3.60 -4.44
C SER A 80 11.35 -3.19 -5.80
N PRO A 81 12.15 -2.99 -6.87
CA PRO A 81 11.60 -2.71 -8.19
C PRO A 81 10.69 -3.83 -8.71
N ALA A 82 9.59 -3.45 -9.35
CA ALA A 82 8.68 -4.38 -10.01
C ALA A 82 9.29 -4.89 -11.34
N PRO A 83 9.03 -6.15 -11.76
CA PRO A 83 9.66 -6.73 -12.94
C PRO A 83 9.11 -6.21 -14.27
N ILE A 84 7.89 -5.68 -14.29
CA ILE A 84 7.20 -5.19 -15.50
C ILE A 84 6.66 -3.77 -15.31
N SER A 85 6.29 -3.10 -16.41
CA SER A 85 5.73 -1.75 -16.41
C SER A 85 4.40 -1.69 -17.17
N ALA A 86 3.55 -0.74 -16.79
CA ALA A 86 2.33 -0.40 -17.51
C ALA A 86 2.59 0.80 -18.44
N THR A 87 2.04 0.77 -19.65
CA THR A 87 2.13 1.89 -20.60
C THR A 87 0.92 2.81 -20.45
N ALA A 88 1.14 4.11 -20.38
CA ALA A 88 0.09 5.12 -20.32
C ALA A 88 0.41 6.27 -21.27
N GLU A 89 -0.60 6.77 -21.98
CA GLU A 89 -0.47 7.97 -22.79
C GLU A 89 -0.45 9.21 -21.89
N ALA A 90 0.41 10.18 -22.18
CA ALA A 90 0.45 11.43 -21.41
C ALA A 90 -0.91 12.15 -21.48
N GLY A 91 -1.43 12.56 -20.31
CA GLY A 91 -2.75 13.20 -20.20
C GLY A 91 -3.92 12.22 -20.08
N SER A 92 -3.69 10.91 -20.21
CA SER A 92 -4.69 9.89 -19.87
C SER A 92 -4.88 9.77 -18.35
N ASN A 93 -6.05 9.28 -17.93
CA ASN A 93 -6.34 9.01 -16.53
C ASN A 93 -5.76 7.65 -16.12
N VAL A 94 -5.19 7.60 -14.91
CA VAL A 94 -4.86 6.37 -14.17
C VAL A 94 -5.82 6.25 -13.01
N THR A 95 -6.53 5.14 -12.92
CA THR A 95 -7.46 4.85 -11.81
C THR A 95 -6.81 3.86 -10.86
N LEU A 96 -6.70 4.21 -9.58
CA LEU A 96 -6.19 3.32 -8.53
C LEU A 96 -7.33 2.86 -7.64
N HIS A 97 -7.48 1.56 -7.47
CA HIS A 97 -8.52 0.95 -6.64
C HIS A 97 -7.91 0.51 -5.32
N TRP A 98 -8.24 1.22 -4.25
CA TRP A 98 -7.86 0.82 -2.90
C TRP A 98 -8.76 -0.29 -2.38
N THR A 99 -8.19 -1.14 -1.54
CA THR A 99 -8.97 -1.93 -0.57
C THR A 99 -9.86 -1.01 0.30
N LEU A 100 -10.83 -1.58 1.01
CA LEU A 100 -11.77 -0.81 1.84
C LEU A 100 -11.03 0.17 2.76
N TRP A 101 -11.18 1.47 2.50
CA TRP A 101 -10.55 2.50 3.32
C TRP A 101 -11.41 2.86 4.53
N PRO A 102 -10.89 2.77 5.77
CA PRO A 102 -11.68 3.05 6.96
C PRO A 102 -12.05 4.53 7.08
N SER A 103 -13.30 4.81 7.44
CA SER A 103 -13.82 6.18 7.50
C SER A 103 -13.16 7.08 8.54
N SER A 104 -12.44 6.50 9.51
CA SER A 104 -11.68 7.25 10.52
C SER A 104 -10.32 7.76 10.02
N HIS A 105 -9.84 7.27 8.86
CA HIS A 105 -8.51 7.59 8.32
C HIS A 105 -8.57 8.80 7.40
N PHE A 106 -8.89 9.95 8.00
CA PHE A 106 -8.89 11.24 7.32
C PHE A 106 -7.46 11.69 7.04
N GLY A 107 -7.22 12.19 5.83
CA GLY A 107 -5.92 12.72 5.44
C GLY A 107 -5.90 13.09 3.96
N PRO A 108 -4.85 13.79 3.51
CA PRO A 108 -4.66 14.07 2.11
C PRO A 108 -4.27 12.80 1.34
N THR A 109 -4.56 12.78 0.04
CA THR A 109 -3.97 11.86 -0.92
C THR A 109 -3.02 12.64 -1.82
N MET A 110 -1.82 12.11 -2.04
CA MET A 110 -0.79 12.75 -2.86
C MET A 110 -0.22 11.71 -3.83
N THR A 111 0.05 12.15 -5.06
CA THR A 111 0.61 11.29 -6.11
C THR A 111 1.82 11.98 -6.73
N TYR A 112 2.90 11.23 -6.91
CA TYR A 112 4.18 11.72 -7.40
C TYR A 112 4.68 10.83 -8.53
N MET A 113 5.56 11.37 -9.36
CA MET A 113 6.28 10.62 -10.38
C MET A 113 7.77 10.95 -10.30
N ALA A 114 8.60 9.93 -10.54
CA ALA A 114 10.04 10.08 -10.71
C ALA A 114 10.45 9.42 -12.03
N ARG A 115 11.35 10.07 -12.78
CA ARG A 115 11.85 9.53 -14.04
C ARG A 115 12.84 8.40 -13.75
N CYS A 116 12.51 7.17 -14.16
CA CYS A 116 13.43 6.04 -14.10
C CYS A 116 14.60 6.21 -15.08
N PRO A 117 15.83 5.79 -14.73
CA PRO A 117 16.94 5.71 -15.69
C PRO A 117 16.55 4.81 -16.87
N GLY A 118 16.72 5.30 -18.10
CA GLY A 118 16.42 4.53 -19.32
C GLY A 118 14.96 4.54 -19.79
N GLY A 119 14.06 5.30 -19.13
CA GLY A 119 12.70 5.49 -19.64
C GLY A 119 12.69 6.16 -21.02
N LYS A 120 12.09 5.50 -22.01
CA LYS A 120 11.70 6.14 -23.29
C LYS A 120 10.43 6.94 -23.08
#